data_AF-A0A956M8H7-F1
#
_entry.id   AF-A0A956M8H7-F1
#
_cell.length_a   1.000
_cell.length_b   1.000
_cell.length_c   1.000
_cell.angle_alpha   90.00
_cell.angle_beta   90.00
_cell.angle_gamma   90.00
#
_symmetry.space_group_name_H-M   'P 1'
#
loop_
_entity.id
_entity.type
_entity.pdbx_description
1 polymer ?
#
loop_
_entity_poly.entity_id
_entity_poly.type
_entity_poly.pdbx_seq_one_letter_code
_entity_poly.pdbx_strand_id
1 'polypeptide(L)' 'NTERPVTLREHGGASVLVGNNIERLRKEYNYTKHLDRNPVRPELWDGYTADRIVEELVKFGK' A
#
# COMPACT_ATOMS: atom_id res chain seq x y z
N ASN A 1 3.08 -5.68 10.84
CA ASN A 1 2.70 -5.90 9.43
C ASN A 1 3.24 -4.75 8.60
N THR A 2 3.62 -4.95 7.33
CA THR A 2 4.30 -3.93 6.50
C THR A 2 3.35 -3.16 5.58
N GLU A 3 2.06 -3.49 5.57
CA GLU A 3 1.07 -2.74 4.82
C GLU A 3 0.91 -1.35 5.39
N ARG A 4 0.75 -0.40 4.48
CA ARG A 4 0.43 0.99 4.77
C ARG A 4 -1.04 1.23 4.44
N PRO A 5 -1.73 2.22 5.04
CA PRO A 5 -3.14 2.50 4.74
C PRO A 5 -3.43 2.54 3.23
N VAL A 6 -2.60 3.25 2.45
CA VAL A 6 -2.75 3.37 0.98
C VAL A 6 -2.72 2.03 0.24
N THR A 7 -2.13 0.98 0.82
CA THR A 7 -2.06 -0.35 0.18
C THR A 7 -3.29 -1.22 0.48
N LEU A 8 -4.16 -0.83 1.41
CA LEU A 8 -5.35 -1.59 1.79
C LEU A 8 -6.52 -1.32 0.84
N ARG A 9 -7.30 -2.36 0.56
CA ARG A 9 -8.46 -2.31 -0.35
C ARG A 9 -9.54 -1.32 0.09
N GLU A 10 -9.73 -1.13 1.39
CA GLU A 10 -10.65 -0.13 1.95
C GLU A 10 -10.25 1.32 1.64
N HIS A 11 -8.99 1.54 1.25
CA HIS A 11 -8.44 2.84 0.84
C HIS A 11 -8.10 2.89 -0.66
N GLY A 12 -8.63 1.97 -1.45
CA GLY A 12 -8.39 1.90 -2.91
C GLY A 12 -7.10 1.17 -3.30
N GLY A 13 -6.41 0.52 -2.35
CA GLY A 13 -5.28 -0.36 -2.60
C GLY A 13 -5.70 -1.78 -2.97
N ALA A 14 -4.76 -2.73 -2.88
CA ALA A 14 -4.98 -4.12 -3.29
C ALA A 14 -5.05 -5.13 -2.14
N SER A 15 -4.40 -4.81 -1.01
CA SER A 15 -4.20 -5.73 0.11
C SER A 15 -5.40 -5.81 1.05
N VAL A 16 -5.56 -6.95 1.73
CA VAL A 16 -6.54 -7.15 2.81
C VAL A 16 -5.85 -7.77 4.01
N LEU A 17 -6.09 -7.23 5.19
CA LEU A 17 -5.56 -7.76 6.44
C LEU A 17 -6.43 -8.91 6.96
N VAL A 18 -5.91 -10.12 6.84
CA VAL A 18 -6.60 -11.36 7.26
C VAL A 18 -6.15 -11.88 8.63
N GLY A 19 -4.97 -11.47 9.09
CA GLY A 19 -4.35 -11.96 10.32
C GLY A 19 -4.03 -13.46 10.25
N ASN A 20 -4.09 -14.14 11.39
CA ASN A 20 -3.72 -15.56 11.52
C ASN A 20 -4.92 -16.52 11.42
N ASN A 21 -6.09 -16.04 10.98
CA ASN A 21 -7.28 -16.88 10.87
C ASN A 21 -7.28 -17.63 9.53
N ILE A 22 -7.15 -18.96 9.59
CA ILE A 22 -7.04 -19.84 8.41
C ILE A 22 -8.25 -19.75 7.49
N GLU A 23 -9.46 -19.66 8.06
CA GLU A 23 -10.69 -19.57 7.27
C GLU A 23 -10.78 -18.25 6.51
N ARG A 24 -10.39 -17.14 7.14
CA ARG A 24 -10.31 -15.82 6.47
C ARG A 24 -9.25 -15.82 5.37
N LEU A 25 -8.10 -16.44 5.59
CA LEU A 25 -7.04 -16.59 4.59
C LEU A 25 -7.55 -17.30 3.34
N ARG A 26 -8.18 -18.47 3.50
CA ARG A 26 -8.73 -19.26 2.38
C ARG A 26 -9.81 -18.50 1.62
N LYS A 27 -10.72 -17.83 2.36
CA LYS A 27 -11.79 -17.03 1.77
C LYS A 27 -11.23 -15.88 0.91
N GLU A 28 -10.34 -15.07 1.47
CA GLU A 28 -9.79 -13.91 0.75
C GLU A 28 -8.89 -14.31 -0.43
N TYR A 29 -8.16 -15.42 -0.34
CA TYR A 29 -7.37 -15.94 -1.45
C TYR A 29 -8.27 -16.29 -2.65
N ASN A 30 -9.31 -17.09 -2.41
CA ASN A 30 -10.23 -17.50 -3.47
C ASN A 30 -10.99 -16.29 -4.05
N TYR A 31 -11.47 -15.38 -3.20
CA TYR A 31 -12.12 -14.15 -3.63
C TYR A 31 -11.18 -13.29 -4.50
N THR A 32 -9.96 -13.04 -4.04
CA THR A 32 -8.99 -12.16 -4.73
C THR A 32 -8.57 -12.72 -6.09
N LYS A 33 -8.54 -14.04 -6.27
CA LYS A 33 -8.23 -14.68 -7.56
C LYS A 33 -9.20 -14.28 -8.68
N HIS A 34 -10.43 -13.94 -8.33
CA HIS A 34 -11.50 -13.59 -9.27
C HIS A 34 -11.73 -12.08 -9.41
N LEU A 35 -10.92 -11.25 -8.73
CA LEU A 35 -11.02 -9.80 -8.85
C LEU A 35 -10.32 -9.30 -10.11
N ASP A 36 -10.96 -8.33 -10.77
CA ASP A 36 -10.34 -7.58 -11.83
C ASP A 36 -9.18 -6.73 -11.28
N ARG A 37 -8.11 -6.63 -12.07
CA ARG A 37 -6.92 -5.87 -11.70
C ARG A 37 -7.09 -4.42 -12.15
N ASN A 38 -7.11 -3.49 -11.19
CA ASN A 38 -7.02 -2.06 -11.47
C ASN A 38 -5.76 -1.48 -10.80
N PRO A 39 -4.59 -1.48 -11.47
CA PRO A 39 -3.37 -0.98 -10.88
C PRO A 39 -3.45 0.53 -10.67
N VAL A 40 -3.31 0.97 -9.41
CA VAL A 40 -3.23 2.38 -9.05
C VAL A 40 -1.80 2.71 -8.63
N ARG A 41 -1.23 3.76 -9.22
CA ARG A 41 0.04 4.34 -8.77
C ARG A 41 -0.27 5.58 -7.92
N PRO A 42 0.02 5.57 -6.60
CA PRO A 42 -0.05 6.75 -5.77
C PRO A 42 0.84 7.89 -6.30
N GLU A 43 0.42 9.12 -6.08
CA GLU A 43 1.07 10.34 -6.60
C GLU A 43 2.57 10.40 -6.31
N LEU A 44 2.99 10.10 -5.08
CA LEU A 44 4.39 10.21 -4.64
C LEU A 44 5.23 8.94 -4.90
N TRP A 45 4.71 7.96 -5.65
CA TRP A 45 5.47 6.79 -6.15
C TRP A 45 6.11 7.08 -7.51
N ASP A 46 6.77 8.22 -7.61
CA ASP A 46 7.43 8.75 -8.80
C ASP A 46 8.95 8.51 -8.83
N GLY A 47 9.52 7.97 -7.73
CA GLY A 47 10.95 7.71 -7.59
C GLY A 47 11.75 8.85 -6.96
N TYR A 48 11.14 10.00 -6.67
CA TYR A 48 11.83 11.19 -6.12
C TYR A 48 11.81 11.28 -4.59
N THR A 49 11.71 10.13 -3.90
CA THR A 49 11.59 10.13 -2.43
C THR A 49 12.85 10.66 -1.75
N ALA A 50 14.04 10.28 -2.24
CA ALA A 50 15.30 10.73 -1.65
C ALA A 50 15.47 12.26 -1.76
N ASP A 51 15.21 12.81 -2.95
CA ASP A 51 15.36 14.24 -3.21
C ASP A 51 14.44 15.08 -2.32
N ARG A 52 13.17 14.69 -2.18
CA ARG A 52 12.21 15.36 -1.28
C ARG A 52 12.65 15.31 0.18
N ILE A 53 13.22 14.19 0.63
CA ILE A 53 13.73 14.06 2.00
C ILE A 53 14.92 15.01 2.21
N VAL A 54 15.87 15.03 1.28
CA VAL A 54 17.05 15.92 1.38
C VAL A 54 16.61 17.38 1.39
N GLU A 55 15.65 17.76 0.54
CA GLU A 55 15.11 19.12 0.51
C GLU A 55 14.54 19.56 1.87
N GLU A 56 13.75 18.71 2.53
CA GLU A 56 13.19 19.06 3.83
C GLU A 56 14.21 19.07 4.97
N LEU A 57 15.22 18.20 4.93
CA LEU A 57 16.32 18.25 5.91
C LEU A 57 17.11 19.57 5.80
N VAL A 58 17.36 20.03 4.56
CA VAL A 58 18.04 21.32 4.32
C VAL A 58 17.17 22.50 4.73
N LYS A 59 15.84 22.45 4.52
CA LYS A 59 14.90 23.48 4.99
C LYS A 59 14.85 23.56 6.51
N PHE A 60 14.79 22.42 7.20
CA PHE A 60 14.72 22.37 8.67
C PHE A 60 15.99 22.90 9.36
N GLY A 61 17.16 22.70 8.74
CA GLY A 61 18.44 23.19 9.26
C GLY A 61 18.73 24.67 9.03
N LYS A 62 17.83 25.41 8.36
CA LYS A 62 17.89 26.86 8.17
C LYS A 62 17.02 27.58 9.19
#